data_AF-A0AAW1V3E2-F1
#
_entry.id   AF-A0AAW1V3E2-F1
#
_cell.length_a   1.000
_cell.length_b   1.000
_cell.length_c   1.000
_cell.angle_alpha   90.00
_cell.angle_beta   90.00
_cell.angle_gamma   90.00
#
_symmetry.space_group_name_H-M   'P 1'
#
loop_
_entity.id
_entity.type
_entity.pdbx_description
1 polymer ?
#
loop_
_entity_poly.entity_id
_entity_poly.type
_entity_poly.pdbx_seq_one_letter_code
_entity_poly.pdbx_strand_id
1 'polypeptide(L)'
;MNDFNKKVAASTSADHKNTKYIFIPLLIFLVVSSLSLSILSVWDLQWEDRISLETGSMLFIYGLIFFTASYEVSNHLFFYTNTGRKLIKKFGLSKGFVKEISNKNVSAIQALFCCITGLTSTCYSCTRDMLRTSHYISEAYAWFGAAYFLYDICSMYKVQVAVCEDERLAELTNGNAHNGATPLHSTRSLEGVNRGTTFWSSFIYFLRTNPVIVGHHVFVGGFGFLVITHLRGD
;
A
#
# COMPACT_ATOMS: atom_id res chain seq x y z
N MET A 1 13.50 20.93 39.56
CA MET A 1 13.57 20.33 38.21
C MET A 1 14.13 21.39 37.28
N ASN A 2 15.42 21.27 36.95
CA ASN A 2 16.26 22.38 36.48
C ASN A 2 15.89 22.88 35.08
N ASP A 3 16.03 24.18 34.88
CA ASP A 3 15.72 24.93 33.65
C ASP A 3 16.46 24.37 32.41
N PHE A 4 17.60 23.71 32.64
CA PHE A 4 18.35 22.94 31.64
C PHE A 4 17.56 21.75 31.07
N ASN A 5 16.87 20.96 31.91
CA ASN A 5 16.05 19.83 31.45
C ASN A 5 14.85 20.31 30.64
N LYS A 6 14.33 21.51 30.94
CA LYS A 6 13.22 22.13 30.20
C LYS A 6 13.67 22.60 28.81
N LYS A 7 14.87 23.17 28.69
CA LYS A 7 15.48 23.56 27.40
C LYS A 7 15.86 22.35 26.54
N VAL A 8 16.42 21.29 27.13
CA VAL A 8 16.73 20.05 26.40
C VAL A 8 15.45 19.39 25.89
N ALA A 9 14.42 19.25 26.74
CA ALA A 9 13.13 18.70 26.33
C ALA A 9 12.44 19.54 25.22
N ALA A 10 12.52 20.87 25.31
CA ALA A 10 12.01 21.78 24.29
C ALA A 10 12.78 21.68 22.97
N SER A 11 14.10 21.54 23.02
CA SER A 11 14.98 21.33 21.86
C SER A 11 14.66 20.02 21.15
N THR A 12 14.60 18.89 21.87
CA THR A 12 14.22 17.59 21.29
C THR A 12 12.78 17.57 20.75
N SER A 13 11.87 18.32 21.36
CA SER A 13 10.48 18.44 20.90
C SER A 13 10.35 19.32 19.65
N ALA A 14 11.18 20.36 19.53
CA ALA A 14 11.24 21.22 18.35
C ALA A 14 11.90 20.52 17.16
N ASP A 15 12.97 19.77 17.41
CA ASP A 15 13.68 18.99 16.38
C ASP A 15 12.77 17.87 15.82
N HIS A 16 12.12 17.12 16.72
CA HIS A 16 11.14 16.09 16.33
C HIS A 16 9.88 16.65 15.63
N LYS A 17 9.55 17.93 15.84
CA LYS A 17 8.49 18.61 15.06
C LYS A 17 8.99 19.02 13.68
N ASN A 18 10.19 19.57 13.55
CA ASN A 18 10.78 19.98 12.27
C ASN A 18 11.03 18.80 11.32
N THR A 19 11.50 17.66 11.82
CA THR A 19 11.67 16.44 11.00
C THR A 19 10.34 15.97 10.38
N LYS A 20 9.21 16.16 11.07
CA LYS A 20 7.88 15.74 10.61
C LYS A 20 7.31 16.62 9.50
N TYR A 21 7.62 17.91 9.49
CA TYR A 21 7.13 18.83 8.45
C TYR A 21 7.87 18.67 7.13
N ILE A 22 9.13 18.24 7.13
CA ILE A 22 9.92 17.97 5.93
C ILE A 22 9.52 16.62 5.29
N PHE A 23 9.10 15.66 6.12
CA PHE A 23 8.81 14.29 5.68
C PHE A 23 7.60 14.19 4.73
N ILE A 24 6.53 14.96 4.97
CA ILE A 24 5.30 14.87 4.15
C ILE A 24 5.52 15.41 2.71
N PRO A 25 6.08 16.62 2.51
CA PRO A 25 6.41 17.11 1.17
C PRO A 25 7.33 16.15 0.41
N LEU A 26 8.29 15.52 1.10
CA LEU A 26 9.18 14.52 0.50
C LEU A 26 8.42 13.28 0.02
N LEU A 27 7.50 12.73 0.84
CA LEU A 27 6.68 11.59 0.43
C LEU A 27 5.75 11.94 -0.74
N ILE A 28 5.15 13.12 -0.74
CA ILE A 28 4.32 13.60 -1.86
C ILE A 28 5.18 13.74 -3.12
N PHE A 29 6.37 14.33 -3.00
CA PHE A 29 7.33 14.42 -4.10
C PHE A 29 7.71 13.03 -4.62
N LEU A 30 7.88 12.04 -3.75
CA LEU A 30 8.20 10.67 -4.14
C LEU A 30 7.03 10.00 -4.89
N VAL A 31 5.79 10.20 -4.45
CA VAL A 31 4.58 9.71 -5.16
C VAL A 31 4.47 10.35 -6.55
N VAL A 32 4.60 11.67 -6.64
CA VAL A 32 4.47 12.38 -7.92
C VAL A 32 5.63 12.02 -8.86
N SER A 33 6.87 12.04 -8.37
CA SER A 33 8.05 11.76 -9.19
C SER A 33 8.10 10.31 -9.68
N SER A 34 7.77 9.33 -8.85
CA SER A 34 7.71 7.92 -9.28
C SER A 34 6.65 7.70 -10.36
N LEU A 35 5.46 8.30 -10.22
CA LEU A 35 4.43 8.23 -11.26
C LEU A 35 4.87 8.93 -12.54
N SER A 36 5.41 10.15 -12.45
CA SER A 36 5.91 10.89 -13.62
C SER A 36 7.03 10.15 -14.34
N LEU A 37 8.02 9.61 -13.60
CA LEU A 37 9.11 8.82 -14.19
C LEU A 37 8.60 7.55 -14.85
N SER A 38 7.59 6.89 -14.27
CA SER A 38 6.97 5.72 -14.92
C SER A 38 6.34 6.07 -16.27
N ILE A 39 5.63 7.19 -16.37
CA ILE A 39 5.02 7.67 -17.62
C ILE A 39 6.10 8.07 -18.64
N LEU A 40 7.11 8.82 -18.20
CA LEU A 40 8.21 9.26 -19.06
C LEU A 40 9.02 8.09 -19.61
N SER A 41 9.21 7.02 -18.82
CA SER A 41 9.97 5.84 -19.23
C SER A 41 9.35 5.05 -20.39
N VAL A 42 8.06 5.30 -20.68
CA VAL A 42 7.31 4.64 -21.76
C VAL A 42 6.75 5.64 -22.78
N TRP A 43 7.14 6.91 -22.71
CA TRP A 43 6.56 7.97 -23.53
C TRP A 43 6.89 7.85 -25.02
N ASP A 44 8.10 7.39 -25.33
CA ASP A 44 8.59 7.27 -26.71
C ASP A 44 8.09 5.99 -27.41
N LEU A 45 7.43 5.09 -26.68
CA LEU A 45 6.94 3.81 -27.22
C LEU A 45 5.70 4.01 -28.09
N GLN A 46 5.68 3.32 -29.22
CA GLN A 46 4.49 3.19 -30.05
C GLN A 46 3.54 2.15 -29.45
N TRP A 47 2.27 2.19 -29.90
CA TRP A 47 1.21 1.35 -29.35
C TRP A 47 1.51 -0.15 -29.35
N GLU A 48 2.17 -0.64 -30.41
CA GLU A 48 2.48 -2.06 -30.61
C GLU A 48 3.86 -2.47 -30.06
N ASP A 49 4.62 -1.53 -29.48
CA ASP A 49 5.95 -1.82 -28.96
C ASP A 49 5.88 -2.69 -27.71
N ARG A 50 6.88 -3.57 -27.58
CA ARG A 50 7.08 -4.40 -26.39
C ARG A 50 7.91 -3.67 -25.36
N ILE A 51 7.64 -3.92 -24.09
CA ILE A 51 8.46 -3.39 -23.02
C ILE A 51 9.69 -4.27 -22.83
N SER A 52 10.86 -3.65 -22.93
CA SER A 52 12.13 -4.31 -22.63
C SER A 52 12.16 -4.75 -21.16
N LEU A 53 12.91 -5.82 -20.86
CA LEU A 53 13.06 -6.31 -19.48
C LEU A 53 13.66 -5.24 -18.54
N GLU A 54 14.54 -4.39 -19.06
CA GLU A 54 15.15 -3.29 -18.31
C GLU A 54 14.10 -2.23 -17.94
N THR A 55 13.35 -1.72 -18.92
CA THR A 55 12.28 -0.76 -18.70
C THR A 55 11.19 -1.33 -17.78
N GLY A 56 10.82 -2.59 -17.97
CA GLY A 56 9.85 -3.29 -17.12
C GLY A 56 10.32 -3.39 -15.66
N SER A 57 11.60 -3.72 -15.43
CA SER A 57 12.18 -3.75 -14.09
C SER A 57 12.19 -2.36 -13.44
N MET A 58 12.47 -1.30 -14.20
CA MET A 58 12.38 0.07 -13.69
C MET A 58 10.93 0.45 -13.34
N LEU A 59 9.96 0.11 -14.18
CA LEU A 59 8.53 0.33 -13.91
C LEU A 59 8.07 -0.37 -12.64
N PHE A 60 8.54 -1.60 -12.40
CA PHE A 60 8.27 -2.31 -11.15
C PHE A 60 8.84 -1.58 -9.92
N ILE A 61 10.08 -1.07 -10.00
CA ILE A 61 10.70 -0.29 -8.93
C ILE A 61 9.91 1.01 -8.68
N TYR A 62 9.53 1.73 -9.73
CA TYR A 62 8.71 2.92 -9.62
C TYR A 62 7.35 2.61 -8.97
N GLY A 63 6.72 1.49 -9.34
CA GLY A 63 5.50 1.00 -8.72
C GLY A 63 5.68 0.74 -7.22
N LEU A 64 6.75 0.05 -6.81
CA LEU A 64 7.03 -0.23 -5.40
C LEU A 64 7.15 1.04 -4.58
N ILE A 65 7.87 2.03 -5.11
CA ILE A 65 8.04 3.34 -4.49
C ILE A 65 6.67 4.05 -4.42
N PHE A 66 5.93 4.07 -5.51
CA PHE A 66 4.64 4.76 -5.63
C PHE A 66 3.61 4.22 -4.62
N PHE A 67 3.36 2.91 -4.59
CA PHE A 67 2.35 2.33 -3.71
C PHE A 67 2.73 2.44 -2.24
N THR A 68 4.00 2.20 -1.90
CA THR A 68 4.50 2.33 -0.53
C THR A 68 4.42 3.77 -0.05
N ALA A 69 4.84 4.74 -0.87
CA ALA A 69 4.78 6.15 -0.53
C ALA A 69 3.32 6.63 -0.42
N SER A 70 2.43 6.18 -1.30
CA SER A 70 1.00 6.53 -1.28
C SER A 70 0.31 6.08 0.02
N TYR A 71 0.65 4.89 0.51
CA TYR A 71 0.18 4.39 1.80
C TYR A 71 0.65 5.24 2.97
N GLU A 72 1.94 5.57 3.01
CA GLU A 72 2.51 6.38 4.09
C GLU A 72 1.99 7.83 4.04
N VAL A 73 1.82 8.42 2.85
CA VAL A 73 1.14 9.72 2.69
C VAL A 73 -0.27 9.65 3.26
N SER A 74 -1.06 8.63 2.91
CA SER A 74 -2.43 8.47 3.39
C SER A 74 -2.48 8.37 4.93
N ASN A 75 -1.64 7.52 5.52
CA ASN A 75 -1.50 7.43 6.99
C ASN A 75 -1.11 8.77 7.60
N HIS A 76 -0.14 9.45 7.00
CA HIS A 76 0.32 10.73 7.51
C HIS A 76 -0.78 11.80 7.45
N LEU A 77 -1.59 11.81 6.39
CA LEU A 77 -2.74 12.69 6.26
C LEU A 77 -3.73 12.47 7.40
N PHE A 78 -4.06 11.23 7.73
CA PHE A 78 -5.00 10.94 8.83
C PHE A 78 -4.44 11.31 10.22
N PHE A 79 -3.20 10.92 10.55
CA PHE A 79 -2.67 11.11 11.90
C PHE A 79 -2.12 12.52 12.17
N TYR A 80 -1.55 13.19 11.17
CA TYR A 80 -0.79 14.42 11.39
C TYR A 80 -1.46 15.69 10.87
N THR A 81 -2.46 15.60 10.00
CA THR A 81 -3.22 16.81 9.60
C THR A 81 -4.32 17.13 10.60
N ASN A 82 -4.65 18.42 10.71
CA ASN A 82 -5.76 18.87 11.55
C ASN A 82 -7.10 18.28 11.09
N THR A 83 -7.31 18.18 9.77
CA THR A 83 -8.51 17.59 9.18
C THR A 83 -8.60 16.10 9.48
N GLY A 84 -7.50 15.35 9.32
CA GLY A 84 -7.42 13.93 9.64
C GLY A 84 -7.72 13.66 11.12
N ARG A 85 -7.10 14.40 12.04
CA ARG A 85 -7.38 14.28 13.48
C ARG A 85 -8.83 14.61 13.84
N LYS A 86 -9.43 15.62 13.20
CA LYS A 86 -10.86 15.93 13.37
C LYS A 86 -11.73 14.76 12.93
N LEU A 87 -11.39 14.12 11.81
CA LEU A 87 -12.11 12.97 11.28
C LEU A 87 -11.98 11.75 12.20
N ILE A 88 -10.78 11.42 12.66
CA ILE A 88 -10.53 10.35 13.64
C ILE A 88 -11.37 10.57 14.90
N LYS A 89 -11.35 11.79 15.45
CA LYS A 89 -12.15 12.12 16.66
C LYS A 89 -13.65 12.06 16.39
N LYS A 90 -14.11 12.55 15.23
CA LYS A 90 -15.54 12.57 14.86
C LYS A 90 -16.12 11.17 14.74
N PHE A 91 -15.36 10.23 14.19
CA PHE A 91 -15.81 8.85 13.95
C PHE A 91 -15.29 7.84 14.98
N GLY A 92 -14.52 8.28 15.99
CA GLY A 92 -13.95 7.39 17.01
C GLY A 92 -13.02 6.32 16.44
N LEU A 93 -12.26 6.66 15.38
CA LEU A 93 -11.51 5.65 14.62
C LEU A 93 -10.28 5.15 15.39
N SER A 94 -10.16 3.83 15.45
CA SER A 94 -8.97 3.17 15.99
C SER A 94 -7.79 3.24 15.01
N LYS A 95 -6.57 3.07 15.50
CA LYS A 95 -5.33 3.18 14.71
C LYS A 95 -5.26 2.12 13.60
N GLY A 96 -5.66 0.89 13.89
CA GLY A 96 -5.77 -0.22 12.95
C GLY A 96 -6.77 0.06 11.84
N PHE A 97 -7.93 0.61 12.19
CA PHE A 97 -8.96 0.98 11.21
C PHE A 97 -8.51 2.11 10.28
N VAL A 98 -7.77 3.11 10.78
CA VAL A 98 -7.17 4.15 9.93
C VAL A 98 -6.18 3.56 8.93
N LYS A 99 -5.32 2.63 9.37
CA LYS A 99 -4.40 1.94 8.46
C LYS A 99 -5.13 1.09 7.42
N GLU A 100 -6.24 0.45 7.81
CA GLU A 100 -7.10 -0.30 6.90
C GLU A 100 -7.71 0.61 5.82
N ILE A 101 -8.21 1.79 6.20
CA ILE A 101 -8.68 2.81 5.24
C ILE A 101 -7.56 3.21 4.28
N SER A 102 -6.36 3.49 4.79
CA SER A 102 -5.21 3.83 3.95
C SER A 102 -4.87 2.71 2.97
N ASN A 103 -4.94 1.44 3.39
CA ASN A 103 -4.72 0.28 2.51
C ASN A 103 -5.75 0.21 1.38
N LYS A 104 -7.02 0.34 1.74
CA LYS A 104 -8.14 0.33 0.77
C LYS A 104 -8.06 1.52 -0.20
N ASN A 105 -7.57 2.67 0.26
CA ASN A 105 -7.34 3.83 -0.61
C ASN A 105 -6.29 3.54 -1.69
N VAL A 106 -5.16 2.93 -1.33
CA VAL A 106 -4.14 2.53 -2.33
C VAL A 106 -4.68 1.46 -3.28
N SER A 107 -5.48 0.53 -2.76
CA SER A 107 -6.19 -0.47 -3.59
C SER A 107 -7.14 0.17 -4.60
N ALA A 108 -7.85 1.23 -4.21
CA ALA A 108 -8.72 1.98 -5.10
C ALA A 108 -7.94 2.70 -6.22
N ILE A 109 -6.75 3.24 -5.90
CA ILE A 109 -5.85 3.83 -6.92
C ILE A 109 -5.41 2.77 -7.93
N GLN A 110 -5.06 1.57 -7.46
CA GLN A 110 -4.67 0.47 -8.36
C GLN A 110 -5.84 0.02 -9.25
N ALA A 111 -7.04 -0.08 -8.69
CA ALA A 111 -8.24 -0.39 -9.46
C ALA A 111 -8.52 0.67 -10.53
N LEU A 112 -8.31 1.95 -10.23
CA LEU A 112 -8.42 3.04 -11.20
C LEU A 112 -7.43 2.87 -12.35
N PHE A 113 -6.16 2.55 -12.06
CA PHE A 113 -5.17 2.28 -13.10
C PHE A 113 -5.51 1.04 -13.94
N CYS A 114 -6.05 -0.01 -13.33
CA CYS A 114 -6.56 -1.18 -14.05
C CYS A 114 -7.68 -0.77 -15.03
N CYS A 115 -8.66 0.00 -14.56
CA CYS A 115 -9.78 0.46 -15.37
C CYS A 115 -9.32 1.35 -16.52
N ILE A 116 -8.44 2.32 -16.26
CA ILE A 116 -7.90 3.21 -17.30
C ILE A 116 -7.13 2.38 -18.35
N THR A 117 -6.26 1.47 -17.93
CA THR A 117 -5.49 0.62 -18.84
C THR A 117 -6.41 -0.27 -19.68
N GLY A 118 -7.42 -0.88 -19.04
CA GLY A 118 -8.41 -1.73 -19.71
C GLY A 118 -9.24 -0.96 -20.72
N LEU A 119 -9.73 0.23 -20.36
CA LEU A 119 -10.47 1.12 -21.26
C LEU A 119 -9.60 1.55 -22.44
N THR A 120 -8.39 2.04 -22.19
CA THR A 120 -7.47 2.48 -23.25
C THR A 120 -7.12 1.33 -24.20
N SER A 121 -6.81 0.14 -23.65
CA SER A 121 -6.50 -1.05 -24.44
C SER A 121 -7.69 -1.48 -25.28
N THR A 122 -8.91 -1.47 -24.72
CA THR A 122 -10.13 -1.89 -25.43
C THR A 122 -10.47 -0.89 -26.53
N CYS A 123 -10.50 0.41 -26.23
CA CYS A 123 -10.81 1.46 -27.21
C CYS A 123 -9.84 1.44 -28.41
N TYR A 124 -8.56 1.18 -28.17
CA TYR A 124 -7.57 1.07 -29.24
C TYR A 124 -7.68 -0.27 -30.01
N SER A 125 -8.02 -1.36 -29.31
CA SER A 125 -8.18 -2.69 -29.91
C SER A 125 -9.52 -2.90 -30.62
N CYS A 126 -10.53 -2.04 -30.46
CA CYS A 126 -11.89 -2.26 -30.99
C CYS A 126 -11.96 -2.50 -32.51
N THR A 127 -10.90 -2.17 -33.27
CA THR A 127 -10.81 -2.44 -34.71
C THR A 127 -9.98 -3.70 -35.05
N ARG A 128 -9.45 -4.41 -34.04
CA ARG A 128 -8.44 -5.48 -34.16
C ARG A 128 -8.74 -6.65 -33.20
N ASP A 129 -8.01 -7.75 -33.35
CA ASP A 129 -8.10 -8.87 -32.43
C ASP A 129 -7.45 -8.53 -31.08
N MET A 130 -8.28 -8.36 -30.05
CA MET A 130 -7.88 -7.96 -28.70
C MET A 130 -6.97 -8.97 -28.01
N LEU A 131 -7.08 -10.26 -28.36
CA LEU A 131 -6.32 -11.35 -27.74
C LEU A 131 -4.90 -11.46 -28.32
N ARG A 132 -4.70 -11.07 -29.58
CA ARG A 132 -3.41 -11.15 -30.27
C ARG A 132 -2.61 -9.87 -30.30
N THR A 133 -3.26 -8.72 -30.11
CA THR A 133 -2.55 -7.43 -30.09
C THR A 133 -1.93 -7.18 -28.71
N SER A 134 -0.59 -7.07 -28.68
CA SER A 134 0.15 -6.57 -27.53
C SER A 134 0.14 -5.04 -27.55
N HIS A 135 -0.25 -4.42 -26.44
CA HIS A 135 -0.17 -2.97 -26.27
C HIS A 135 0.85 -2.65 -25.20
N TYR A 136 1.80 -1.76 -25.50
CA TYR A 136 2.83 -1.37 -24.54
C TYR A 136 2.21 -0.90 -23.21
N ILE A 137 1.06 -0.21 -23.26
CA ILE A 137 0.37 0.29 -22.07
C ILE A 137 -0.09 -0.84 -21.13
N SER A 138 -0.50 -1.98 -21.70
CA SER A 138 -0.93 -3.14 -20.93
C SER A 138 0.26 -3.85 -20.28
N GLU A 139 1.40 -3.92 -20.96
CA GLU A 139 2.66 -4.44 -20.41
C GLU A 139 3.24 -3.48 -19.36
N ALA A 140 3.18 -2.16 -19.61
CA ALA A 140 3.64 -1.13 -18.67
C ALA A 140 2.87 -1.25 -17.36
N TYR A 141 1.55 -1.35 -17.47
CA TYR A 141 0.68 -1.54 -16.34
C TYR A 141 0.93 -2.89 -15.65
N ALA A 142 1.21 -3.97 -16.37
CA ALA A 142 1.53 -5.24 -15.76
C ALA A 142 2.80 -5.15 -14.90
N TRP A 143 3.88 -4.52 -15.40
CA TRP A 143 5.12 -4.32 -14.65
C TRP A 143 4.94 -3.38 -13.46
N PHE A 144 4.33 -2.21 -13.67
CA PHE A 144 4.07 -1.24 -12.61
C PHE A 144 3.10 -1.81 -11.56
N GLY A 145 2.01 -2.42 -12.01
CA GLY A 145 0.96 -3.00 -11.18
C GLY A 145 1.38 -4.28 -10.46
N ALA A 146 2.36 -5.03 -10.97
CA ALA A 146 2.92 -6.18 -10.26
C ALA A 146 3.47 -5.78 -8.87
N ALA A 147 4.04 -4.57 -8.77
CA ALA A 147 4.55 -4.03 -7.52
C ALA A 147 3.46 -3.82 -6.45
N TYR A 148 2.22 -3.54 -6.86
CA TYR A 148 1.09 -3.37 -5.94
C TYR A 148 0.84 -4.65 -5.13
N PHE A 149 0.90 -5.83 -5.76
CA PHE A 149 0.63 -7.09 -5.07
C PHE A 149 1.65 -7.37 -3.95
N LEU A 150 2.93 -6.99 -4.15
CA LEU A 150 3.95 -7.11 -3.11
C LEU A 150 3.71 -6.10 -1.98
N TYR A 151 3.39 -4.86 -2.34
CA TYR A 151 3.02 -3.82 -1.40
C TYR A 151 1.81 -4.24 -0.54
N ASP A 152 0.73 -4.74 -1.16
CA ASP A 152 -0.54 -5.00 -0.48
C ASP A 152 -0.42 -6.12 0.57
N ILE A 153 0.39 -7.14 0.30
CA ILE A 153 0.72 -8.17 1.31
C ILE A 153 1.42 -7.54 2.52
N CYS A 154 2.38 -6.65 2.28
CA CYS A 154 3.14 -5.98 3.35
C CYS A 154 2.27 -5.01 4.16
N SER A 155 1.39 -4.26 3.50
CA SER A 155 0.49 -3.31 4.16
C SER A 155 -0.65 -4.02 4.88
N MET A 156 -1.20 -5.11 4.34
CA MET A 156 -2.16 -5.98 5.04
C MET A 156 -1.57 -6.55 6.33
N TYR A 157 -0.31 -6.98 6.32
CA TYR A 157 0.39 -7.35 7.55
C TYR A 157 0.48 -6.18 8.55
N LYS A 158 0.87 -4.97 8.10
CA LYS A 158 0.94 -3.77 8.96
C LYS A 158 -0.43 -3.37 9.53
N VAL A 159 -1.51 -3.59 8.80
CA VAL A 159 -2.90 -3.37 9.23
C VAL A 159 -3.26 -4.39 10.31
N GLN A 160 -3.03 -5.68 10.04
CA GLN A 160 -3.35 -6.76 10.96
C GLN A 160 -2.66 -6.58 12.32
N VAL A 161 -1.36 -6.26 12.32
CA VAL A 161 -0.62 -5.99 13.56
C VAL A 161 -1.26 -4.83 14.34
N ALA A 162 -1.69 -3.77 13.66
CA ALA A 162 -2.29 -2.62 14.31
C ALA A 162 -3.70 -2.88 14.85
N VAL A 163 -4.50 -3.72 14.17
CA VAL A 163 -5.81 -4.15 14.67
C VAL A 163 -5.65 -5.00 15.93
N CYS A 164 -4.71 -5.95 15.95
CA CYS A 164 -4.42 -6.75 17.15
C CYS A 164 -3.88 -5.89 18.31
N GLU A 165 -3.08 -4.85 18.04
CA GLU A 165 -2.65 -3.88 19.07
C GLU A 165 -3.85 -3.16 19.70
N ASP A 166 -4.81 -2.74 18.88
CA ASP A 166 -6.01 -2.02 19.34
C ASP A 166 -6.96 -2.92 20.14
N GLU A 167 -7.19 -4.16 19.69
CA GLU A 167 -8.00 -5.17 20.40
C GLU A 167 -7.42 -5.46 21.78
N ARG A 168 -6.10 -5.70 21.86
CA ARG A 168 -5.42 -5.97 23.14
C ARG A 168 -5.46 -4.77 24.08
N LEU A 169 -5.35 -3.54 23.54
CA LEU A 169 -5.48 -2.34 24.35
C LEU A 169 -6.91 -2.20 24.89
N ALA A 170 -7.92 -2.51 24.09
CA ALA A 170 -9.30 -2.52 24.53
C ALA A 170 -9.53 -3.53 25.66
N GLU A 171 -9.00 -4.75 25.57
CA GLU A 171 -9.08 -5.76 26.64
C GLU A 171 -8.45 -5.29 27.96
N LEU A 172 -7.25 -4.70 27.91
CA LEU A 172 -6.57 -4.19 29.10
C LEU A 172 -7.32 -3.01 29.75
N THR A 173 -7.98 -2.19 28.93
CA THR A 173 -8.70 -0.99 29.40
C THR A 173 -10.11 -1.34 29.89
N ASN A 174 -10.75 -2.34 29.29
CA ASN A 174 -12.13 -2.77 29.56
C ASN A 174 -12.22 -4.11 30.29
N GLY A 175 -11.28 -4.44 31.19
CA GLY A 175 -11.23 -5.69 31.95
C GLY A 175 -12.47 -6.05 32.82
N ASN A 176 -13.66 -5.50 32.56
CA ASN A 176 -14.91 -5.88 33.22
C ASN A 176 -16.21 -5.63 32.42
N ALA A 177 -16.19 -5.40 31.10
CA ALA A 177 -17.43 -5.19 30.34
C ALA A 177 -17.44 -6.01 29.05
N HIS A 178 -17.90 -7.25 29.17
CA HIS A 178 -18.34 -8.08 28.07
C HIS A 178 -19.59 -7.42 27.45
N ASN A 179 -19.44 -6.57 26.43
CA ASN A 179 -20.55 -6.09 25.59
C ASN A 179 -20.06 -5.52 24.23
N GLY A 180 -20.22 -6.31 23.17
CA GLY A 180 -20.98 -5.83 22.00
C GLY A 180 -20.28 -5.18 20.81
N ALA A 181 -18.96 -5.05 20.74
CA ALA A 181 -18.30 -4.67 19.49
C ALA A 181 -18.08 -5.93 18.64
N THR A 182 -18.95 -6.17 17.65
CA THR A 182 -18.77 -7.23 16.65
C THR A 182 -17.37 -7.15 16.04
N PRO A 183 -16.55 -8.21 16.11
CA PRO A 183 -15.25 -8.22 15.48
C PRO A 183 -15.45 -8.13 13.97
N LEU A 184 -14.98 -7.06 13.37
CA LEU A 184 -14.97 -6.94 11.92
C LEU A 184 -13.93 -7.92 11.37
N HIS A 185 -14.42 -9.10 10.98
CA HIS A 185 -13.76 -10.10 10.16
C HIS A 185 -12.46 -10.73 10.74
N SER A 186 -12.65 -11.73 11.60
CA SER A 186 -11.71 -12.86 11.81
C SER A 186 -10.23 -12.51 12.07
N THR A 187 -9.97 -11.66 13.08
CA THR A 187 -8.63 -11.29 13.57
C THR A 187 -8.02 -12.29 14.58
N ARG A 188 -8.50 -13.54 14.62
CA ARG A 188 -7.99 -14.58 15.54
C ARG A 188 -6.57 -15.09 15.21
N SER A 189 -5.95 -14.55 14.16
CA SER A 189 -4.72 -15.09 13.58
C SER A 189 -3.50 -14.83 14.45
N LEU A 190 -3.32 -13.65 15.05
CA LEU A 190 -2.05 -13.22 15.66
C LEU A 190 -1.99 -13.27 17.20
N GLU A 191 -2.99 -13.85 17.88
CA GLU A 191 -3.02 -14.02 19.35
C GLU A 191 -1.77 -14.73 19.91
N GLY A 192 -1.07 -15.53 19.10
CA GLY A 192 0.13 -16.29 19.50
C GLY A 192 1.48 -15.58 19.30
N VAL A 193 1.53 -14.38 18.72
CA VAL A 193 2.80 -13.68 18.47
C VAL A 193 3.24 -12.90 19.72
N ASN A 194 4.16 -13.51 20.46
CA ASN A 194 4.79 -12.93 21.65
C ASN A 194 5.50 -11.61 21.32
N ARG A 195 5.50 -10.68 22.29
CA ARG A 195 6.06 -9.30 22.21
C ARG A 195 7.60 -9.22 22.04
N GLY A 196 8.24 -10.27 21.54
CA GLY A 196 9.68 -10.36 21.33
C GLY A 196 10.09 -11.18 20.10
N THR A 197 9.15 -11.61 19.26
CA THR A 197 9.50 -12.25 17.98
C THR A 197 10.01 -11.20 16.98
N THR A 198 10.97 -11.61 16.16
CA THR A 198 11.47 -10.77 15.07
C THR A 198 10.37 -10.49 14.05
N PHE A 199 10.46 -9.34 13.36
CA PHE A 199 9.53 -8.99 12.28
C PHE A 199 9.32 -10.15 11.29
N TRP A 200 10.40 -10.82 10.89
CA TRP A 200 10.36 -11.93 9.94
C TRP A 200 9.58 -13.13 10.47
N SER A 201 9.69 -13.45 11.76
CA SER A 201 8.94 -14.56 12.37
C SER A 201 7.43 -14.26 12.35
N SER A 202 7.04 -13.05 12.77
CA SER A 202 5.65 -12.61 12.78
C SER A 202 5.06 -12.49 11.37
N PHE A 203 5.87 -12.03 10.40
CA PHE A 203 5.47 -11.92 9.00
C PHE A 203 5.30 -13.30 8.35
N ILE A 204 6.24 -14.24 8.54
CA ILE A 204 6.11 -15.62 8.03
C ILE A 204 4.89 -16.30 8.65
N TYR A 205 4.65 -16.08 9.94
CA TYR A 205 3.45 -16.58 10.60
C TYR A 205 2.19 -16.00 9.96
N PHE A 206 2.13 -14.68 9.72
CA PHE A 206 1.01 -14.07 8.98
C PHE A 206 0.78 -14.70 7.60
N LEU A 207 1.85 -14.94 6.83
CA LEU A 207 1.76 -15.57 5.51
C LEU A 207 1.16 -16.98 5.59
N ARG A 208 1.52 -17.74 6.62
CA ARG A 208 1.01 -19.11 6.82
C ARG A 208 -0.44 -19.14 7.30
N THR A 209 -0.86 -18.15 8.09
CA THR A 209 -2.21 -18.10 8.66
C THR A 209 -3.23 -17.51 7.70
N ASN A 210 -2.79 -16.70 6.71
CA ASN A 210 -3.68 -16.08 5.72
C ASN A 210 -3.39 -16.56 4.28
N PRO A 211 -3.39 -17.89 4.03
CA PRO A 211 -2.93 -18.44 2.75
C PRO A 211 -3.84 -18.08 1.58
N VAL A 212 -5.14 -17.84 1.81
CA VAL A 212 -6.09 -17.47 0.75
C VAL A 212 -5.80 -16.05 0.23
N ILE A 213 -5.58 -15.10 1.14
CA ILE A 213 -5.30 -13.70 0.77
C ILE A 213 -3.94 -13.63 0.07
N VAL A 214 -2.91 -14.23 0.66
CA VAL A 214 -1.57 -14.25 0.07
C VAL A 214 -1.57 -15.00 -1.27
N GLY A 215 -2.21 -16.16 -1.30
CA GLY A 215 -2.35 -16.98 -2.51
C GLY A 215 -3.04 -16.23 -3.63
N HIS A 216 -4.14 -15.50 -3.35
CA HIS A 216 -4.80 -14.65 -4.34
C HIS A 216 -3.86 -13.59 -4.91
N HIS A 217 -3.13 -12.84 -4.08
CA HIS A 217 -2.25 -11.77 -4.55
C HIS A 217 -1.05 -12.30 -5.33
N VAL A 218 -0.45 -13.42 -4.88
CA VAL A 218 0.67 -14.06 -5.57
C VAL A 218 0.21 -14.72 -6.87
N PHE A 219 -0.94 -15.40 -6.87
CA PHE A 219 -1.47 -16.06 -8.05
C PHE A 219 -1.95 -15.04 -9.08
N VAL A 220 -2.82 -14.10 -8.70
CA VAL A 220 -3.34 -13.09 -9.62
C VAL A 220 -2.22 -12.19 -10.12
N GLY A 221 -1.31 -11.76 -9.24
CA GLY A 221 -0.15 -10.96 -9.62
C GLY A 221 0.79 -11.72 -10.55
N GLY A 222 1.21 -12.94 -10.18
CA GLY A 222 2.18 -13.72 -10.95
C GLY A 222 1.62 -14.29 -12.25
N PHE A 223 0.45 -14.93 -12.21
CA PHE A 223 -0.20 -15.49 -13.40
C PHE A 223 -0.65 -14.39 -14.35
N GLY A 224 -1.30 -13.33 -13.84
CA GLY A 224 -1.73 -12.19 -14.66
C GLY A 224 -0.55 -11.50 -15.34
N PHE A 225 0.56 -11.31 -14.61
CA PHE A 225 1.78 -10.77 -15.16
C PHE A 225 2.35 -11.64 -16.29
N LEU A 226 2.45 -12.95 -16.08
CA LEU A 226 2.98 -13.89 -17.09
C LEU A 226 2.08 -13.92 -18.34
N VAL A 227 0.76 -13.92 -18.17
CA VAL A 227 -0.18 -13.88 -19.31
C VAL A 227 0.02 -12.62 -20.14
N ILE A 228 0.13 -11.45 -19.50
CA ILE A 228 0.24 -10.17 -20.23
C ILE A 228 1.61 -10.04 -20.89
N THR A 229 2.69 -10.46 -20.24
CA THR A 229 4.07 -10.24 -20.73
C THR A 229 4.58 -11.33 -21.66
N HIS A 230 4.06 -12.57 -21.59
CA HIS A 230 4.58 -13.70 -22.37
C HIS A 230 3.55 -14.40 -23.25
N LEU A 231 2.26 -14.36 -22.92
CA LEU A 231 1.23 -15.08 -23.70
C LEU A 231 0.42 -14.18 -24.65
N ARG A 232 0.46 -12.87 -24.45
CA ARG A 232 -0.20 -11.90 -25.33
C ARG A 232 0.78 -11.45 -26.40
N GLY A 233 0.42 -11.51 -27.68
CA GLY A 233 1.25 -11.00 -28.79
C GLY A 233 1.79 -12.04 -29.79
N ASP A 234 1.40 -13.31 -29.70
CA ASP A 234 1.77 -14.40 -30.63
C ASP A 234 0.57 -14.96 -31.46
#